data_AF-A0A358RJN3-F1
#
_entry.id   AF-A0A358RJN3-F1
#
_cell.length_a   1.000
_cell.length_b   1.000
_cell.length_c   1.000
_cell.angle_alpha   90.00
_cell.angle_beta   90.00
_cell.angle_gamma   90.00
#
_symmetry.space_group_name_H-M   'P 1'
#
loop_
_entity.id
_entity.type
_entity.pdbx_description
1 polymer ?
#
loop_
_entity_poly.entity_id
_entity_poly.type
_entity_poly.pdbx_seq_one_letter_code
_entity_poly.pdbx_strand_id
1 'polypeptide(L)'
;MEVELMKSLLKRAKGYRYNEVQEEYSVKEDGEFVLTKKKVVRKYCPPDASALKAYMDFAGEQNAASMSDEELENEKQKLIDKIKDELKKETQTK
;
A
#
# COMPACT_ATOMS: atom_id res chain seq x y z
N MET A 1 2.83 15.88 -8.01
CA MET A 1 2.17 14.92 -8.92
C MET A 1 2.94 13.61 -9.03
N GLU A 2 4.14 13.57 -9.60
CA GLU A 2 4.87 12.29 -9.82
C GLU A 2 5.21 11.54 -8.51
N VAL A 3 5.66 12.25 -7.48
CA VAL A 3 5.96 11.68 -6.15
C VAL A 3 4.72 11.07 -5.48
N GLU A 4 3.55 11.67 -5.65
CA GLU A 4 2.29 11.19 -5.05
C GLU A 4 1.76 9.97 -5.80
N LEU A 5 1.95 9.94 -7.12
CA LEU A 5 1.63 8.78 -7.96
C LEU A 5 2.46 7.57 -7.53
N MET A 6 3.78 7.72 -7.39
CA MET A 6 4.68 6.64 -6.97
C MET A 6 4.35 6.12 -5.57
N LYS A 7 4.04 7.02 -4.63
CA LYS A 7 3.57 6.64 -3.28
C LYS A 7 2.26 5.86 -3.33
N SER A 8 1.33 6.26 -4.20
CA SER A 8 0.03 5.61 -4.35
C SER A 8 0.16 4.21 -4.98
N LEU A 9 1.01 4.08 -6.00
CA LEU A 9 1.35 2.81 -6.62
C LEU A 9 2.02 1.87 -5.61
N LEU A 10 3.01 2.33 -4.86
CA LEU A 10 3.67 1.53 -3.84
C LEU A 10 2.71 1.10 -2.73
N LYS A 11 1.82 2.00 -2.29
CA LYS A 11 0.78 1.69 -1.29
C LYS A 11 -0.18 0.61 -1.79
N ARG A 12 -0.58 0.68 -3.05
CA ARG A 12 -1.45 -0.33 -3.68
C ARG A 12 -0.70 -1.66 -3.90
N ALA A 13 0.56 -1.60 -4.33
CA ALA A 13 1.42 -2.77 -4.54
C ALA A 13 1.60 -3.59 -3.27
N LYS A 14 1.80 -2.94 -2.11
CA LYS A 14 1.95 -3.62 -0.80
C LYS A 14 0.63 -4.06 -0.17
N GLY A 15 -0.50 -3.56 -0.66
CA GLY A 15 -1.79 -3.67 0.01
C GLY A 15 -1.85 -2.76 1.25
N TYR A 16 -3.07 -2.45 1.68
CA TYR A 16 -3.29 -1.54 2.82
C TYR A 16 -4.64 -1.76 3.47
N ARG A 17 -4.79 -1.30 4.71
CA ARG A 17 -6.09 -1.22 5.39
C ARG A 17 -6.64 0.20 5.29
N TYR A 18 -7.95 0.33 5.13
CA TYR A 18 -8.63 1.62 5.10
C TYR A 18 -9.96 1.56 5.85
N ASN A 19 -10.46 2.71 6.26
CA ASN A 19 -11.79 2.83 6.86
C ASN A 19 -12.76 3.29 5.79
N GLU A 20 -13.75 2.47 5.49
CA GLU A 20 -14.91 2.88 4.72
C GLU A 20 -15.92 3.51 5.67
N VAL A 21 -16.25 4.78 5.43
CA VAL A 21 -17.20 5.54 6.25
C VAL A 21 -18.48 5.69 5.44
N GLN A 22 -19.57 5.16 5.98
CA GLN A 22 -20.91 5.32 5.42
C GLN A 22 -21.71 6.22 6.36
N GLU A 23 -22.26 7.30 5.81
CA GLU A 23 -23.05 8.29 6.54
C GLU A 23 -24.44 8.39 5.90
N GLU A 24 -25.47 8.18 6.72
CA GLU A 24 -26.88 8.28 6.31
C GLU A 24 -27.43 9.62 6.82
N TYR A 25 -28.04 10.41 5.93
CA TYR A 25 -28.59 11.72 6.25
C TYR A 25 -30.12 11.71 6.07
N SER A 26 -30.84 12.34 6.99
CA SER A 26 -32.28 12.62 6.86
C SER A 26 -32.51 14.12 6.66
N VAL A 27 -33.55 14.48 5.94
CA VAL A 27 -33.96 15.88 5.77
C VAL A 27 -35.01 16.21 6.83
N LYS A 28 -34.77 17.26 7.60
CA LYS A 28 -35.75 17.83 8.55
C LYS A 28 -36.80 18.66 7.81
N GLU A 29 -37.87 19.04 8.51
CA GLU A 29 -38.95 19.88 7.97
C GLU A 29 -38.48 21.27 7.50
N ASP A 30 -37.36 21.76 8.01
CA ASP A 30 -36.69 23.01 7.63
C ASP A 30 -35.76 22.88 6.41
N GLY A 31 -35.62 21.66 5.86
CA GLY A 31 -34.71 21.36 4.74
C GLY A 31 -33.26 21.08 5.16
N GLU A 32 -32.92 21.09 6.45
CA GLU A 32 -31.58 20.76 6.91
C GLU A 32 -31.30 19.25 6.82
N PHE A 33 -30.11 18.90 6.31
CA PHE A 33 -29.59 17.54 6.37
C PHE A 33 -29.03 17.25 7.76
N VAL A 34 -29.55 16.22 8.41
CA VAL A 34 -29.03 15.72 9.69
C VAL A 34 -28.45 14.33 9.51
N LEU A 35 -27.21 14.16 9.95
CA LEU A 35 -26.55 12.87 10.02
C LEU A 35 -27.29 11.98 11.04
N THR A 36 -27.92 10.92 10.56
CA THR A 36 -28.71 9.98 11.39
C THR A 36 -27.89 8.78 11.82
N LYS A 37 -26.94 8.36 10.99
CA LYS A 37 -26.14 7.16 11.26
C LYS A 37 -24.79 7.26 10.57
N LYS A 38 -23.76 6.87 11.30
CA LYS A 38 -22.39 6.74 10.79
C LYS A 38 -21.87 5.35 11.08
N LYS A 39 -21.52 4.62 10.03
CA LYS A 39 -20.91 3.29 10.10
C LYS A 39 -19.48 3.37 9.58
N VAL A 40 -18.51 2.97 10.41
CA VAL A 40 -17.10 2.90 10.02
C VAL A 40 -16.69 1.43 9.94
N VAL A 41 -16.32 0.97 8.75
CA VAL A 41 -15.88 -0.41 8.50
C VAL A 41 -14.42 -0.42 8.10
N ARG A 42 -13.58 -1.15 8.84
CA ARG A 42 -12.18 -1.34 8.47
C ARG A 42 -12.08 -2.44 7.41
N LYS A 43 -11.70 -2.06 6.19
CA LYS A 43 -11.50 -2.98 5.06
C LYS A 43 -10.01 -3.19 4.77
N TYR A 44 -9.71 -4.31 4.13
CA TYR A 44 -8.37 -4.64 3.65
C TYR A 44 -8.37 -4.67 2.13
N CYS A 45 -7.46 -3.90 1.55
CA CYS A 45 -7.08 -3.99 0.16
C CYS A 45 -5.85 -4.91 0.07
N PRO A 46 -5.96 -6.08 -0.59
CA PRO A 46 -4.81 -6.96 -0.76
C PRO A 46 -3.72 -6.31 -1.65
N PRO A 47 -2.50 -6.86 -1.63
CA PRO A 47 -1.41 -6.45 -2.51
C PRO A 47 -1.79 -6.66 -3.98
N ASP A 48 -1.29 -5.78 -4.86
CA ASP A 48 -1.65 -5.75 -6.28
C ASP A 48 -0.40 -5.82 -7.17
N ALA A 49 -0.24 -6.95 -7.87
CA ALA A 49 0.90 -7.21 -8.73
C ALA A 49 0.98 -6.24 -9.92
N SER A 50 -0.15 -5.77 -10.44
CA SER A 50 -0.18 -4.80 -11.54
C SER A 50 0.34 -3.44 -11.09
N ALA A 51 -0.01 -3.02 -9.87
CA ALA A 51 0.52 -1.79 -9.28
C ALA A 51 2.02 -1.90 -8.98
N LEU A 52 2.50 -3.08 -8.56
CA LEU A 52 3.93 -3.34 -8.36
C LEU A 52 4.70 -3.21 -9.67
N LYS A 53 4.20 -3.84 -10.74
CA LYS A 53 4.83 -3.76 -12.07
C LYS A 53 4.93 -2.32 -12.56
N ALA A 54 3.83 -1.58 -12.51
CA ALA A 54 3.83 -0.16 -12.89
C ALA A 54 4.83 0.64 -12.04
N TYR A 55 4.87 0.41 -10.72
CA TYR A 55 5.86 1.06 -9.85
C TYR A 55 7.30 0.75 -10.29
N MET A 56 7.63 -0.50 -10.60
CA MET A 56 8.96 -0.88 -11.08
C MET A 56 9.31 -0.22 -12.41
N ASP A 57 8.36 -0.20 -13.35
CA ASP A 57 8.53 0.44 -14.66
C ASP A 57 8.82 1.95 -14.52
N PHE A 58 8.19 2.63 -13.56
CA PHE A 58 8.37 4.06 -13.30
C PHE A 58 9.53 4.40 -12.35
N ALA A 59 9.87 3.53 -11.40
CA ALA A 59 10.90 3.80 -10.39
C ALA A 59 12.32 3.79 -10.96
N GLY A 60 12.51 3.25 -12.17
CA GLY A 60 13.80 3.26 -12.85
C GLY A 60 14.90 2.50 -12.11
N GLU A 61 14.54 1.57 -11.20
CA GLU A 61 15.52 0.67 -10.61
C GLU A 61 16.23 -0.10 -11.72
N GLN A 62 17.56 -0.29 -11.56
CA GLN A 62 18.34 -1.09 -12.49
C GLN A 62 17.57 -2.36 -12.80
N ASN A 63 17.27 -2.56 -14.08
CA ASN A 63 16.48 -3.67 -14.53
C ASN A 63 17.19 -4.93 -14.01
N ALA A 64 16.56 -5.74 -13.15
CA ALA A 64 17.16 -7.00 -12.71
C ALA A 64 17.62 -7.84 -13.92
N ALA A 65 16.99 -7.65 -15.08
CA ALA A 65 17.39 -8.21 -16.37
C ALA A 65 18.80 -7.80 -16.87
N SER A 66 19.40 -6.75 -16.31
CA SER A 66 20.74 -6.25 -16.65
C SER A 66 21.83 -6.70 -15.67
N MET A 67 21.45 -7.35 -14.57
CA MET A 67 22.37 -7.89 -13.57
C MET A 67 22.81 -9.30 -13.98
N SER A 68 24.05 -9.65 -13.67
CA SER A 68 24.53 -11.03 -13.79
C SER A 68 23.89 -11.96 -12.76
N ASP A 69 23.95 -13.27 -12.99
CA ASP A 69 23.43 -14.27 -12.05
C ASP A 69 24.05 -14.13 -10.65
N GLU A 70 25.36 -13.83 -10.57
CA GLU A 70 26.05 -13.60 -9.29
C GLU A 70 25.53 -12.34 -8.58
N GLU A 71 25.30 -11.25 -9.31
CA GLU A 71 24.74 -10.02 -8.76
C GLU A 71 23.29 -10.22 -8.30
N LEU A 72 22.48 -10.98 -9.05
CA LEU A 72 21.10 -11.32 -8.69
C LEU A 72 21.02 -12.19 -7.44
N GLU A 73 21.89 -13.19 -7.30
CA GLU A 73 21.95 -14.04 -6.11
C GLU A 73 22.32 -13.23 -4.87
N ASN A 74 23.29 -12.32 -5.01
CA ASN A 74 23.71 -11.41 -3.95
C ASN A 74 22.57 -10.45 -3.56
N GLU A 75 21.88 -9.86 -4.53
CA GLU A 75 20.79 -8.91 -4.25
C GLU A 75 19.59 -9.60 -3.61
N LYS A 76 19.25 -10.81 -4.08
CA LYS A 76 18.25 -11.69 -3.45
C LYS A 76 18.59 -11.96 -1.98
N GLN A 77 19.84 -12.31 -1.67
CA GLN A 77 20.25 -12.59 -0.30
C GLN A 77 20.14 -11.34 0.59
N LYS A 78 20.61 -10.18 0.11
CA LYS A 78 20.47 -8.90 0.84
C LYS A 78 19.01 -8.56 1.14
N LEU A 79 18.11 -8.75 0.16
CA LEU A 79 16.68 -8.47 0.33
C LEU A 79 16.04 -9.39 1.36
N ILE A 80 16.36 -10.69 1.34
CA ILE A 80 15.89 -11.66 2.33
C ILE A 80 16.32 -11.25 3.74
N ASP A 81 17.57 -10.83 3.91
CA ASP A 81 18.08 -10.46 5.23
C ASP A 81 17.47 -9.16 5.74
N LYS A 82 17.26 -8.15 4.87
CA LYS A 82 16.47 -6.95 5.21
C LYS A 82 15.06 -7.31 5.70
N ILE A 83 14.35 -8.18 4.98
CA ILE A 83 12.99 -8.60 5.35
C ILE A 83 12.99 -9.28 6.73
N LYS A 84 13.95 -10.20 6.98
CA LYS A 84 14.07 -10.85 8.29
C LYS A 84 14.28 -9.84 9.40
N ASP A 85 15.11 -8.83 9.18
CA ASP A 85 15.39 -7.81 10.18
C ASP A 85 14.22 -6.86 10.42
N GLU A 86 13.45 -6.50 9.38
CA GLU A 86 12.20 -5.75 9.53
C GLU A 86 11.15 -6.54 10.32
N LEU A 87 10.98 -7.83 10.03
CA LEU A 87 10.06 -8.70 10.76
C LEU A 87 10.43 -8.83 12.24
N LYS A 88 11.73 -8.92 12.57
CA LYS A 88 12.22 -8.91 13.97
C LYS A 88 11.90 -7.59 14.68
N LYS A 89 12.06 -6.45 14.00
CA LYS A 89 11.75 -5.12 14.57
C LYS A 89 10.24 -4.98 14.84
N GLU A 90 9.38 -5.45 13.94
CA GLU A 90 7.93 -5.43 14.16
C GLU A 90 7.48 -6.33 15.32
N THR A 91 8.21 -7.41 15.61
CA THR A 91 7.91 -8.30 16.75
C THR A 91 8.46 -7.79 18.09
N GLN A 92 9.49 -6.94 18.09
CA GLN A 92 10.02 -6.31 19.32
C GLN A 92 9.27 -5.03 19.72
N THR A 93 8.48 -4.45 18.82
CA THR A 93 7.74 -3.18 19.05
C THR A 93 6.26 -3.41 19.38
N LYS A 94 5.83 -4.68 19.53
CA LYS A 94 4.48 -5.08 19.97
C LYS A 94 4.56 -5.76 21.32
#